data_AF-A0AAU1KKX8-F1
#
_entry.id   AF-A0AAU1KKX8-F1
#
_cell.length_a   1.000
_cell.length_b   1.000
_cell.length_c   1.000
_cell.angle_alpha   90.00
_cell.angle_beta   90.00
_cell.angle_gamma   90.00
#
_symmetry.space_group_name_H-M   'P 1'
#
loop_
_entity.id
_entity.type
_entity.pdbx_description
1 polymer ?
#
loop_
_entity_poly.entity_id
_entity_poly.type
_entity_poly.pdbx_seq_one_letter_code
_entity_poly.pdbx_strand_id
1 'polypeptide(L)'
;MSPDRPDCPRCGRTLTPLGVTHRRNRWGGAPPSPRPEQWWSCTGCDWLGFRRGPDLPLRPMRRLEGDEGTCVFCGEEDSNAAGETWRTEAGELRDWLVCLTCGTSNPRRLGPPDGS
;
A
#
# COMPACT_ATOMS: atom_id res chain seq x y z
N MET A 1 10.47 -16.05 18.99
CA MET A 1 10.55 -16.26 17.53
C MET A 1 10.46 -14.89 16.87
N SER A 2 11.55 -14.39 16.30
CA SER A 2 11.51 -13.16 15.51
C SER A 2 10.63 -13.41 14.28
N PRO A 3 9.73 -12.49 13.89
CA PRO A 3 9.00 -12.65 12.65
C PRO A 3 10.02 -12.70 11.51
N ASP A 4 9.95 -13.78 10.73
CA ASP A 4 10.80 -13.99 9.56
C ASP A 4 10.69 -12.77 8.63
N ARG A 5 11.79 -12.01 8.55
CA ARG A 5 11.87 -10.81 7.72
C ARG A 5 12.32 -11.27 6.34
N PRO A 6 11.46 -11.16 5.31
CA PRO A 6 11.81 -11.65 4.00
C PRO A 6 12.90 -10.77 3.36
N ASP A 7 13.60 -11.33 2.39
CA ASP A 7 14.56 -10.58 1.58
C ASP A 7 13.86 -9.81 0.45
N CYS A 8 14.45 -8.69 0.07
CA CYS A 8 13.94 -7.84 -0.99
C CYS A 8 14.07 -8.57 -2.34
N PRO A 9 12.98 -8.71 -3.12
CA PRO A 9 13.03 -9.41 -4.39
C PRO A 9 13.85 -8.68 -5.46
N ARG A 10 14.21 -7.40 -5.25
CA ARG A 10 15.01 -6.60 -6.20
C ARG A 10 16.51 -6.63 -5.91
N CYS A 11 16.92 -6.65 -4.64
CA CYS A 11 18.33 -6.49 -4.26
C CYS A 11 18.84 -7.49 -3.21
N GLY A 12 18.00 -8.42 -2.75
CA GLY A 12 18.37 -9.47 -1.79
C GLY A 12 18.64 -9.00 -0.36
N ARG A 13 18.49 -7.70 -0.05
CA ARG A 13 18.64 -7.19 1.32
C ARG A 13 17.42 -7.52 2.17
N THR A 14 17.62 -7.78 3.45
CA THR A 14 16.54 -7.99 4.42
C THR A 14 15.61 -6.77 4.49
N LEU A 15 14.30 -7.04 4.40
CA LEU A 15 13.29 -6.01 4.38
C LEU A 15 12.99 -5.45 5.78
N THR A 16 12.68 -4.15 5.83
CA THR A 16 12.29 -3.43 7.04
C THR A 16 10.78 -3.50 7.20
N PRO A 17 10.23 -4.03 8.32
CA PRO A 17 8.79 -4.09 8.53
C PRO A 17 8.19 -2.69 8.66
N LEU A 18 7.03 -2.49 8.04
CA LEU A 18 6.24 -1.26 8.13
C LEU A 18 4.93 -1.57 8.86
N GLY A 19 4.69 -0.85 9.96
CA GLY A 19 3.44 -0.96 10.70
C GLY A 19 2.34 -0.12 10.06
N VAL A 20 1.42 -0.75 9.32
CA VAL A 20 0.27 -0.08 8.72
C VAL A 20 -0.98 -0.37 9.56
N THR A 21 -1.45 0.64 10.32
CA THR A 21 -2.61 0.49 11.22
C THR A 21 -3.83 1.19 10.64
N HIS A 22 -5.02 0.60 10.74
CA HIS A 22 -6.25 1.23 10.30
C HIS A 22 -6.74 2.27 11.33
N ARG A 23 -6.35 3.55 11.16
CA ARG A 23 -6.54 4.62 12.16
C ARG A 23 -7.87 5.40 12.10
N ARG A 24 -8.69 5.29 11.04
CA ARG A 24 -10.18 5.47 11.02
C ARG A 24 -10.74 5.77 9.63
N ASN A 25 -11.96 5.28 9.38
CA ASN A 25 -13.05 6.09 8.81
C ASN A 25 -13.80 6.72 10.02
N ARG A 26 -14.30 7.96 9.89
CA ARG A 26 -14.81 8.79 11.01
C ARG A 26 -16.09 8.28 11.75
N TRP A 27 -16.49 7.01 11.61
CA TRP A 27 -17.90 6.58 11.83
C TRP A 27 -18.16 5.55 12.94
N GLY A 28 -17.16 5.06 13.67
CA GLY A 28 -17.40 4.09 14.74
C GLY A 28 -16.29 4.08 15.79
N GLY A 29 -16.67 4.13 17.06
CA GLY A 29 -15.76 4.25 18.22
C GLY A 29 -14.82 3.07 18.50
N ALA A 30 -14.60 2.17 17.54
CA ALA A 30 -13.69 1.05 17.71
C ALA A 30 -12.21 1.51 17.68
N PRO A 31 -11.33 0.85 18.46
CA PRO A 31 -9.89 1.07 18.36
C PRO A 31 -9.36 0.66 16.99
N PRO A 32 -8.25 1.27 16.54
CA PRO A 32 -7.64 0.93 15.26
C PRO A 32 -7.18 -0.54 15.25
N SER A 33 -7.57 -1.29 14.23
CA SER A 33 -7.06 -2.65 14.01
C SER A 33 -5.90 -2.63 13.02
N PRO A 34 -4.86 -3.46 13.23
CA PRO A 34 -3.84 -3.67 12.21
C PRO A 34 -4.49 -4.29 10.96
N ARG A 35 -3.91 -3.96 9.81
CA ARG A 35 -4.29 -4.62 8.57
C ARG A 35 -3.86 -6.10 8.59
N PRO A 36 -4.61 -7.00 7.92
CA PRO A 36 -4.21 -8.41 7.82
C PRO A 36 -2.94 -8.58 6.96
N GLU A 37 -2.65 -7.62 6.07
CA GLU A 37 -1.40 -7.63 5.31
C GLU A 37 -0.22 -7.19 6.18
N GLN A 38 0.88 -7.91 6.04
CA GLN A 38 2.17 -7.49 6.57
C GLN A 38 2.90 -6.68 5.50
N TRP A 39 3.49 -5.55 5.87
CA TRP A 39 4.11 -4.59 4.94
C TRP A 39 5.60 -4.44 5.20
N TRP A 40 6.36 -4.13 4.14
CA TRP A 40 7.79 -3.84 4.25
C TRP A 40 8.28 -2.85 3.22
N SER A 41 9.40 -2.20 3.56
CA SER A 41 10.24 -1.43 2.64
C SER A 41 11.68 -1.95 2.60
N CYS A 42 12.36 -1.69 1.49
CA CYS A 42 13.80 -1.90 1.34
C CYS A 42 14.52 -0.55 1.36
N THR A 43 15.43 -0.36 2.32
CA THR A 43 16.26 0.85 2.42
C THR A 43 17.38 0.92 1.37
N GLY A 44 17.59 -0.15 0.61
CA GLY A 44 18.65 -0.21 -0.41
C GLY A 44 18.18 0.08 -1.85
N CYS A 45 16.88 0.00 -2.13
CA CYS A 45 16.36 0.19 -3.49
C CYS A 45 14.91 0.70 -3.54
N ASP A 46 14.42 1.24 -2.42
CA ASP A 46 13.08 1.82 -2.26
C ASP A 46 11.91 0.88 -2.61
N TRP A 47 12.17 -0.43 -2.70
CA TRP A 47 11.11 -1.41 -2.90
C TRP A 47 10.14 -1.35 -1.74
N LEU A 48 8.85 -1.31 -2.05
CA LEU A 48 7.74 -1.34 -1.11
C LEU A 48 6.82 -2.49 -1.50
N GLY A 49 6.27 -3.18 -0.52
CA GLY A 49 5.28 -4.22 -0.80
C GLY A 49 4.69 -4.84 0.46
N PHE A 50 3.85 -5.82 0.24
CA PHE A 50 3.11 -6.51 1.29
C PHE A 50 2.96 -8.00 1.01
N ARG A 51 2.53 -8.75 2.04
CA ARG A 51 2.04 -10.14 1.91
C ARG A 51 0.73 -10.28 2.68
N ARG A 52 -0.24 -11.01 2.12
CA ARG A 52 -1.57 -11.24 2.73
C ARG A 52 -1.60 -12.40 3.74
N GLY A 53 -0.58 -13.23 3.75
CA GLY A 53 -0.45 -14.39 4.63
C GLY A 53 0.95 -14.98 4.53
N PRO A 54 1.40 -15.74 5.54
CA PRO A 54 2.79 -16.25 5.62
C PRO A 54 3.23 -17.00 4.36
N ASP A 55 2.33 -17.78 3.75
CA ASP A 55 2.58 -18.62 2.58
C ASP A 55 2.33 -17.94 1.22
N LEU A 56 1.97 -16.65 1.22
CA LEU A 56 1.69 -15.90 0.00
C LEU A 56 2.92 -15.09 -0.45
N PRO A 57 3.14 -14.94 -1.77
CA PRO A 57 4.27 -14.19 -2.28
C PRO A 57 4.17 -12.72 -1.91
N LEU A 58 5.34 -12.07 -1.78
CA LEU A 58 5.42 -10.62 -1.68
C LEU A 58 4.84 -9.98 -2.95
N ARG A 59 3.99 -8.98 -2.74
CA ARG A 59 3.38 -8.18 -3.80
C ARG A 59 3.97 -6.79 -3.78
N PRO A 60 4.55 -6.29 -4.89
CA PRO A 60 5.10 -4.95 -4.95
C PRO A 60 3.97 -3.91 -4.88
N MET A 61 4.29 -2.76 -4.31
CA MET A 61 3.49 -1.54 -4.33
C MET A 61 4.41 -0.40 -4.76
N ARG A 62 3.86 0.53 -5.54
CA ARG A 62 4.50 1.78 -5.93
C ARG A 62 4.12 2.87 -4.93
N ARG A 63 5.11 3.59 -4.41
CA ARG A 63 4.86 4.82 -3.64
C ARG A 63 4.32 5.89 -4.59
N LEU A 64 3.25 6.55 -4.18
CA LEU A 64 2.71 7.70 -4.90
C LEU A 64 3.35 8.97 -4.36
N GLU A 65 3.51 9.96 -5.21
CA GLU A 65 4.18 11.23 -4.91
C GLU A 65 3.24 12.40 -5.21
N GLY A 66 3.45 13.53 -4.54
CA GLY A 66 2.68 14.75 -4.74
C GLY A 66 1.19 14.57 -4.37
N ASP A 67 0.29 15.14 -5.17
CA ASP A 67 -1.15 15.09 -4.89
C ASP A 67 -1.69 13.66 -4.81
N GLU A 68 -1.15 12.73 -5.60
CA GLU A 68 -1.53 11.31 -5.55
C GLU A 68 -1.07 10.63 -4.25
N GLY A 69 0.04 11.11 -3.67
CA GLY A 69 0.59 10.67 -2.39
C GLY A 69 -0.25 11.08 -1.18
N THR A 70 -1.11 12.09 -1.33
CA THR A 70 -1.88 12.67 -0.23
C THR A 70 -3.12 11.84 0.12
N CYS A 71 -3.22 11.40 1.37
CA CYS A 71 -4.38 10.65 1.82
C CYS A 71 -5.56 11.57 2.11
N VAL A 72 -6.62 11.50 1.31
CA VAL A 72 -7.85 12.29 1.51
C VAL A 72 -8.60 12.00 2.82
N PHE A 73 -8.25 10.92 3.52
CA PHE A 73 -8.89 10.53 4.78
C PHE A 73 -8.21 11.12 6.01
N CYS A 74 -6.87 11.10 6.06
CA CYS A 74 -6.10 11.63 7.19
C CYS A 74 -5.35 12.93 6.89
N GLY A 75 -5.23 13.32 5.62
CA GLY A 75 -4.51 14.52 5.16
C GLY A 75 -2.99 14.34 5.03
N GLU A 76 -2.45 13.15 5.29
CA GLU A 76 -1.00 12.91 5.30
C GLU A 76 -0.44 12.84 3.87
N GLU A 77 0.56 13.67 3.59
CA GLU A 77 1.28 13.77 2.32
C GLU A 77 2.22 12.57 2.11
N ASP A 78 2.46 12.19 0.85
CA ASP A 78 3.35 11.08 0.42
C ASP A 78 3.17 9.76 1.20
N SER A 79 1.97 9.56 1.72
CA SER A 79 1.60 8.45 2.58
C SER A 79 0.92 7.32 1.81
N ASN A 80 0.38 7.60 0.63
CA ASN A 80 -0.27 6.60 -0.20
C ASN A 80 0.73 5.75 -1.01
N ALA A 81 0.38 4.48 -1.14
CA ALA A 81 0.98 3.55 -2.09
C ALA A 81 -0.12 2.88 -2.91
N ALA A 82 0.21 2.49 -4.14
CA ALA A 82 -0.69 1.81 -5.05
C ALA A 82 -0.08 0.52 -5.61
N GLY A 83 -0.91 -0.42 -6.04
CA GLY A 83 -0.49 -1.74 -6.50
C GLY A 83 -0.22 -1.79 -8.00
N GLU A 84 -0.41 -2.98 -8.56
CA GLU A 84 -0.45 -3.18 -10.01
C GLU A 84 -1.82 -2.76 -10.54
N THR A 85 -1.84 -1.98 -11.62
CA THR A 85 -3.08 -1.54 -12.26
C THR A 85 -3.77 -2.71 -12.95
N TRP A 86 -5.09 -2.80 -12.83
CA TRP A 86 -5.89 -3.81 -13.54
C TRP A 86 -7.06 -3.16 -14.29
N ARG A 87 -7.56 -3.88 -15.31
CA ARG A 87 -8.74 -3.46 -16.07
C ARG A 87 -9.97 -4.22 -15.58
N THR A 88 -11.09 -3.53 -15.38
CA THR A 88 -12.39 -4.17 -15.10
C THR A 88 -13.00 -4.75 -16.36
N GLU A 89 -14.03 -5.59 -16.20
CA GLU A 89 -14.81 -6.13 -17.33
C GLU A 89 -15.47 -5.01 -18.17
N ALA A 90 -15.78 -3.88 -17.54
CA ALA A 90 -16.30 -2.68 -18.20
C ALA A 90 -15.21 -1.83 -18.89
N GLY A 91 -13.95 -2.29 -18.89
CA GLY A 91 -12.82 -1.61 -19.54
C GLY A 91 -12.15 -0.50 -18.70
N GLU A 92 -12.58 -0.28 -17.46
CA GLU A 92 -12.03 0.77 -16.59
C GLU A 92 -10.66 0.36 -16.03
N LEU A 93 -9.68 1.28 -16.07
CA LEU A 93 -8.40 1.08 -15.40
C LEU A 93 -8.52 1.44 -13.92
N ARG A 94 -8.06 0.55 -13.05
CA ARG A 94 -8.09 0.73 -11.59
C ARG A 94 -6.76 0.36 -10.97
N ASP A 95 -6.55 0.87 -9.76
CA ASP A 95 -5.43 0.49 -8.90
C ASP A 95 -5.87 0.46 -7.43
N TRP A 96 -5.18 -0.32 -6.60
CA TRP A 96 -5.49 -0.49 -5.20
C TRP A 96 -4.65 0.46 -4.37
N LEU A 97 -5.29 1.51 -3.86
CA LEU A 97 -4.66 2.53 -3.03
C LEU A 97 -4.66 2.10 -1.57
N VAL A 98 -3.54 2.32 -0.86
CA VAL A 98 -3.40 2.13 0.58
C VAL A 98 -2.60 3.30 1.17
N CYS A 99 -3.14 3.98 2.19
CA CYS A 99 -2.36 4.91 3.00
C CYS A 99 -1.53 4.14 4.02
N LEU A 100 -0.21 4.30 4.00
CA LEU A 100 0.73 3.66 4.91
C LEU A 100 0.67 4.25 6.33
N THR A 101 0.12 5.47 6.50
CA THR A 101 -0.02 6.14 7.80
C THR A 101 -1.31 5.75 8.52
N CYS A 102 -2.46 5.84 7.84
CA CYS A 102 -3.77 5.60 8.45
C CYS A 102 -4.40 4.25 8.06
N GLY A 103 -3.76 3.48 7.18
CA GLY A 103 -4.18 2.14 6.79
C GLY A 103 -5.45 2.06 5.95
N THR A 104 -6.09 3.20 5.63
CA THR A 104 -7.25 3.23 4.75
C THR A 104 -6.87 2.73 3.37
N SER A 105 -7.71 1.89 2.78
CA SER A 105 -7.51 1.36 1.44
C SER A 105 -8.77 1.46 0.60
N ASN A 106 -8.63 1.79 -0.67
CA ASN A 106 -9.74 1.83 -1.62
C ASN A 106 -9.24 1.53 -3.04
N PRO A 107 -9.93 0.73 -3.86
CA PRO A 107 -9.72 0.78 -5.30
C PRO A 107 -9.99 2.20 -5.82
N ARG A 108 -8.99 2.81 -6.47
CA ARG A 108 -9.15 4.08 -7.19
C ARG A 108 -9.31 3.81 -8.69
N ARG A 109 -10.20 4.55 -9.32
CA ARG A 109 -10.28 4.61 -10.79
C ARG A 109 -9.12 5.48 -11.27
N LEU A 110 -8.36 4.99 -12.23
CA LEU A 110 -7.41 5.81 -12.97
C LEU A 110 -8.18 6.40 -14.16
N GLY A 111 -8.10 7.72 -14.32
CA GLY A 111 -8.63 8.36 -15.53
C GLY A 111 -7.96 7.78 -16.78
N PRO A 112 -8.55 7.95 -17.98
CA PRO A 112 -7.76 7.78 -19.19
C PRO A 112 -6.48 8.63 -19.04
N PRO A 113 -5.31 8.18 -19.54
CA PRO A 113 -4.15 9.06 -19.62
C PRO A 113 -4.63 10.34 -20.31
N ASP A 114 -4.36 11.48 -19.71
CA ASP A 114 -4.82 12.77 -20.18
C ASP A 114 -4.43 12.91 -21.66
N GLY A 115 -5.41 12.67 -22.53
CA GLY A 115 -5.29 12.89 -23.97
C GLY A 115 -5.72 14.32 -24.22
N SER A 116 -4.89 15.25 -23.78
CA SER A 116 -4.86 16.63 -24.29
C SER A 116 -4.41 16.62 -25.76
#